data_AF-A0A968I1L8-F1
#
_entry.id   AF-A0A968I1L8-F1
#
_cell.length_a   1.000
_cell.length_b   1.000
_cell.length_c   1.000
_cell.angle_alpha   90.00
_cell.angle_beta   90.00
_cell.angle_gamma   90.00
#
_symmetry.space_group_name_H-M   'P 1'
#
loop_
_entity.id
_entity.type
_entity.pdbx_description
1 polymer ?
#
loop_
_entity_poly.entity_id
_entity_poly.type
_entity_poly.pdbx_seq_one_letter_code
_entity_poly.pdbx_strand_id
1 'polypeptide(L)'
;RYAVTDKDGRYSIPNVAPGSYAVRLDPVTAPYTVKRVPDDQGAPGTRYVRAADAGGITNEDFLLSPPKGAAVKSRSTTVQRGPVRLSKVITQGGAGYAVTYTITITQAVRNLSITDPLPAGATRGPVTGATLEGNTLRFPGITQPGTYTVTFALFTPLPPDLALTDPDILFEQIFTLIPQSPSGSSPGGNHSPPTNRTAPSGEDDISDEVIR
;
A
#
# COMPACT_ATOMS: atom_id res chain seq x y z
N ARG A 1 48.27 9.84 -8.12
CA ARG A 1 48.19 10.07 -6.66
C ARG A 1 46.72 10.19 -6.28
N TYR A 2 46.33 9.82 -5.06
CA TYR A 2 44.96 9.95 -4.58
C TYR A 2 44.94 10.50 -3.16
N ALA A 3 43.82 11.07 -2.75
CA ALA A 3 43.53 11.49 -1.39
C ALA A 3 42.07 11.11 -1.09
N VAL A 4 41.77 10.90 0.19
CA VAL A 4 40.41 10.65 0.68
C VAL A 4 39.95 11.90 1.42
N THR A 5 38.71 12.30 1.24
CA THR A 5 38.13 13.43 1.96
C THR A 5 37.95 13.09 3.43
N ASP A 6 38.22 14.05 4.32
CA ASP A 6 37.94 13.92 5.75
C ASP A 6 36.44 14.08 6.07
N LYS A 7 36.08 14.02 7.37
CA LYS A 7 34.70 14.19 7.85
C LYS A 7 34.06 15.53 7.48
N ASP A 8 34.87 16.55 7.21
CA ASP A 8 34.44 17.90 6.84
C ASP A 8 34.47 18.09 5.31
N GLY A 9 34.75 17.03 4.55
CA GLY A 9 34.80 17.05 3.08
C GLY A 9 36.10 17.60 2.50
N ARG A 10 37.14 17.83 3.30
CA ARG A 10 38.40 18.41 2.84
C ARG A 10 39.37 17.33 2.35
N TYR A 11 40.20 17.66 1.37
CA TYR A 11 41.26 16.78 0.87
C TYR A 11 42.55 17.58 0.65
N SER A 12 43.69 16.90 0.68
CA SER A 12 44.99 17.48 0.37
C SER A 12 45.89 16.47 -0.33
N ILE A 13 46.61 16.92 -1.36
CA ILE A 13 47.60 16.12 -2.08
C ILE A 13 48.94 16.85 -1.93
N PRO A 14 49.75 16.51 -0.91
CA PRO A 14 51.00 17.22 -0.64
C PRO A 14 52.09 16.87 -1.66
N ASN A 15 53.14 17.72 -1.70
CA ASN A 15 54.37 17.49 -2.46
C ASN A 15 54.12 17.23 -3.95
N VAL A 16 53.25 18.04 -4.56
CA VAL A 16 52.99 18.05 -6.01
C VAL A 16 53.93 19.07 -6.64
N ALA A 17 54.69 18.65 -7.66
CA ALA A 17 55.59 19.55 -8.38
C ALA A 17 54.79 20.67 -9.06
N PRO A 18 55.36 21.84 -9.29
CA PRO A 18 54.64 22.92 -9.97
C PRO A 18 54.21 22.49 -11.38
N GLY A 19 52.99 22.86 -11.78
CA GLY A 19 52.44 22.43 -13.06
C GLY A 19 50.90 22.42 -13.12
N SER A 20 50.37 22.03 -14.28
CA SER A 20 48.94 21.86 -14.51
C SER A 20 48.52 20.41 -14.30
N TYR A 21 47.44 20.20 -13.55
CA TYR A 21 46.94 18.88 -13.18
C TYR A 21 45.44 18.80 -13.39
N ALA A 22 44.96 17.59 -13.72
CA ALA A 22 43.56 17.24 -13.63
C ALA A 22 43.33 16.43 -12.35
N VAL A 23 42.48 16.94 -11.45
CA VAL A 23 41.99 16.23 -10.27
C VAL A 23 40.60 15.71 -10.57
N ARG A 24 40.36 14.43 -10.27
CA ARG A 24 39.07 13.79 -10.51
C ARG A 24 38.54 13.16 -9.24
N LEU A 25 37.26 13.40 -8.96
CA LEU A 25 36.53 12.64 -7.97
C LEU A 25 36.22 11.25 -8.54
N ASP A 26 36.57 10.20 -7.79
CA ASP A 26 36.28 8.83 -8.20
C ASP A 26 34.76 8.58 -8.19
N PRO A 27 34.14 8.33 -9.37
CA PRO A 27 32.70 8.16 -9.45
C PRO A 27 32.20 6.86 -8.79
N VAL A 28 33.08 5.89 -8.54
CA VAL A 28 32.70 4.61 -7.91
C VAL A 28 32.51 4.77 -6.40
N THR A 29 33.23 5.71 -5.78
CA THR A 29 33.22 5.93 -4.32
C THR A 29 32.45 7.19 -3.90
N ALA A 30 32.07 8.05 -4.85
CA ALA A 30 31.26 9.22 -4.57
C ALA A 30 29.84 8.82 -4.09
N PRO A 31 29.35 9.36 -2.96
CA PRO A 31 28.03 9.01 -2.41
C PRO A 31 26.86 9.51 -3.25
N TYR A 32 27.11 10.49 -4.13
CA TYR A 32 26.10 11.10 -5.00
C TYR A 32 26.67 11.36 -6.39
N THR A 33 25.77 11.44 -7.38
CA THR A 33 26.13 11.71 -8.77
C THR A 33 26.82 13.07 -8.90
N VAL A 34 28.00 13.10 -9.50
CA VAL A 34 28.73 14.34 -9.73
C VAL A 34 27.99 15.22 -10.73
N LYS A 35 27.83 16.50 -10.39
CA LYS A 35 27.15 17.49 -11.23
C LYS A 35 28.09 17.95 -12.35
N ARG A 36 27.55 18.02 -13.57
CA ARG A 36 28.25 18.66 -14.69
C ARG A 36 28.39 20.16 -14.45
N VAL A 37 29.56 20.70 -14.74
CA VAL A 37 29.84 22.14 -14.71
C VAL A 37 30.62 22.55 -15.95
N PRO A 38 30.56 23.82 -16.37
CA PRO A 38 31.28 24.29 -17.56
C PRO A 38 32.78 23.93 -17.57
N ASP A 39 33.43 23.97 -16.41
CA ASP A 39 34.89 23.79 -16.28
C ASP A 39 35.35 22.31 -16.26
N ASP A 40 34.42 21.35 -16.38
CA ASP A 40 34.74 19.92 -16.38
C ASP A 40 35.17 19.37 -17.76
N GLN A 41 35.13 20.21 -18.81
CA GLN A 41 35.48 19.87 -20.20
C GLN A 41 34.78 18.58 -20.71
N GLY A 42 33.57 18.31 -20.24
CA GLY A 42 32.80 17.12 -20.62
C GLY A 42 33.12 15.86 -19.82
N ALA A 43 33.99 15.95 -18.81
CA ALA A 43 34.34 14.86 -17.90
C ALA A 43 33.85 15.17 -16.47
N PRO A 44 32.58 14.83 -16.12
CA PRO A 44 31.99 15.16 -14.83
C PRO A 44 32.87 14.73 -13.66
N GLY A 45 33.04 15.64 -12.71
CA GLY A 45 33.90 15.41 -11.55
C GLY A 45 35.39 15.56 -11.83
N THR A 46 35.77 16.23 -12.93
CA THR A 46 37.15 16.63 -13.21
C THR A 46 37.31 18.14 -12.98
N ARG A 47 38.45 18.52 -12.40
CA ARG A 47 38.87 19.90 -12.16
C ARG A 47 40.30 20.07 -12.63
N TYR A 48 40.57 21.17 -13.33
CA TYR A 48 41.90 21.50 -13.82
C TYR A 48 42.52 22.53 -12.89
N VAL A 49 43.57 22.15 -12.18
CA VAL A 49 44.25 22.98 -11.19
C VAL A 49 45.68 23.30 -11.61
N ARG A 50 46.18 24.43 -11.14
CA ARG A 50 47.58 24.81 -11.30
C ARG A 50 48.26 24.83 -9.94
N ALA A 51 49.20 23.92 -9.73
CA ALA A 51 50.07 23.94 -8.57
C ALA A 51 51.18 24.97 -8.81
N ALA A 52 51.23 26.03 -8.00
CA ALA A 52 52.24 27.08 -8.08
C ALA A 52 53.54 26.68 -7.36
N ASP A 53 54.66 27.31 -7.74
CA ASP A 53 56.02 27.02 -7.25
C ASP A 53 56.20 27.11 -5.73
N ALA A 54 55.31 27.82 -5.03
CA ALA A 54 55.33 28.02 -3.57
C ALA A 54 54.29 27.16 -2.80
N GLY A 55 53.74 26.11 -3.40
CA GLY A 55 52.78 25.22 -2.72
C GLY A 55 51.38 25.84 -2.56
N GLY A 56 50.90 26.52 -3.60
CA GLY A 56 49.62 27.21 -3.58
C GLY A 56 48.42 26.30 -3.24
N ILE A 57 47.54 26.79 -2.38
CA ILE A 57 46.23 26.19 -2.09
C ILE A 57 45.32 26.48 -3.29
N THR A 58 44.92 25.44 -4.03
CA THR A 58 43.83 25.53 -5.01
C THR A 58 42.54 25.03 -4.36
N ASN A 59 41.58 25.92 -4.14
CA ASN A 59 40.27 25.57 -3.59
C ASN A 59 39.34 25.14 -4.73
N GLU A 60 39.44 23.88 -5.13
CA GLU A 60 38.49 23.29 -6.08
C GLU A 60 37.50 22.38 -5.39
N ASP A 61 36.22 22.63 -5.68
CA ASP A 61 35.10 21.85 -5.16
C ASP A 61 34.43 21.01 -6.27
N PHE A 62 34.02 19.80 -5.89
CA PHE A 62 33.30 18.88 -6.74
C PHE A 62 31.82 18.94 -6.42
N LEU A 63 31.06 19.71 -7.21
CA LEU A 63 29.62 19.82 -7.02
C LEU A 63 28.95 18.46 -7.20
N LEU A 64 28.23 18.02 -6.17
CA LEU A 64 27.41 16.82 -6.21
C LEU A 64 25.94 17.18 -6.45
N SER A 65 25.22 16.30 -7.13
CA SER A 65 23.76 16.38 -7.18
C SER A 65 23.22 16.04 -5.80
N PRO A 66 22.25 16.79 -5.26
CA PRO A 66 21.63 16.42 -3.99
C PRO A 66 20.98 15.03 -4.10
N PRO A 67 20.92 14.25 -3.01
CA PRO A 67 20.21 12.98 -2.99
C PRO A 67 18.79 13.15 -3.53
N LYS A 68 18.43 12.32 -4.50
CA LYS A 68 17.07 12.32 -5.06
C LYS A 68 16.18 11.46 -4.16
N GLY A 69 15.80 12.02 -3.01
CA GLY A 69 14.85 11.40 -2.10
C GLY A 69 14.99 11.95 -0.68
N ALA A 70 13.95 12.62 -0.18
CA ALA A 70 13.73 12.65 1.26
C ALA A 70 13.51 11.19 1.69
N ALA A 71 14.35 10.66 2.57
CA ALA A 71 14.08 9.38 3.22
C ALA A 71 12.86 9.56 4.14
N VAL A 72 11.66 9.41 3.57
CA VAL A 72 10.42 9.48 4.32
C VAL A 72 10.28 8.15 5.06
N LYS A 73 10.68 8.12 6.33
CA LYS A 73 10.50 6.95 7.19
C LYS A 73 9.00 6.72 7.37
N SER A 74 8.51 5.62 6.80
CA SER A 74 7.12 5.20 6.88
C SER A 74 7.00 3.83 7.54
N ARG A 75 5.88 3.61 8.23
CA ARG A 75 5.50 2.32 8.81
C ARG A 75 4.02 2.09 8.55
N SER A 76 3.63 0.82 8.45
CA SER A 76 2.23 0.46 8.17
C SER A 76 1.79 -0.77 8.94
N THR A 77 0.52 -0.81 9.32
CA THR A 77 -0.18 -2.01 9.80
C THR A 77 -1.47 -2.20 9.01
N THR A 78 -1.91 -3.45 8.86
CA THR A 78 -3.19 -3.79 8.20
C THR A 78 -3.98 -4.70 9.11
N VAL A 79 -5.24 -4.33 9.35
CA VAL A 79 -6.20 -5.12 10.11
C VAL A 79 -7.41 -5.40 9.23
N GLN A 80 -7.93 -6.62 9.27
CA GLN A 80 -9.11 -7.00 8.51
C GLN A 80 -10.10 -7.72 9.42
N ARG A 81 -11.37 -7.34 9.32
CA ARG A 81 -12.49 -7.98 10.00
C ARG A 81 -13.69 -8.02 9.06
N GLY A 82 -14.09 -9.23 8.67
CA GLY A 82 -15.21 -9.43 7.74
C GLY A 82 -15.03 -8.62 6.44
N PRO A 83 -16.02 -7.82 6.01
CA PRO A 83 -15.94 -7.03 4.78
C PRO A 83 -15.10 -5.75 4.89
N VAL A 84 -14.53 -5.46 6.07
CA VAL A 84 -13.76 -4.23 6.33
C VAL A 84 -12.27 -4.56 6.45
N ARG A 85 -11.46 -3.95 5.59
CA ARG A 85 -9.99 -3.95 5.66
C ARG A 85 -9.51 -2.53 5.92
N LEU A 86 -8.65 -2.35 6.91
CA LEU A 86 -8.03 -1.09 7.24
C LEU A 86 -6.52 -1.20 7.06
N SER A 87 -5.94 -0.26 6.32
CA SER A 87 -4.50 -0.04 6.23
C SER A 87 -4.15 1.28 6.92
N LYS A 88 -3.29 1.22 7.94
CA LYS A 88 -2.70 2.38 8.61
C LYS A 88 -1.34 2.63 8.01
N VAL A 89 -1.04 3.87 7.67
CA VAL A 89 0.32 4.31 7.33
C VAL A 89 0.65 5.52 8.19
N ILE A 90 1.81 5.49 8.84
CA ILE A 90 2.40 6.66 9.47
C ILE A 90 3.63 7.09 8.67
N THR A 91 3.73 8.38 8.42
CA THR A 91 4.74 8.98 7.56
C THR A 91 5.36 10.14 8.32
N GLN A 92 6.68 10.11 8.54
CA GLN A 92 7.34 11.20 9.26
C GLN A 92 7.21 12.53 8.49
N GLY A 93 6.77 13.59 9.18
CA GLY A 93 6.56 14.91 8.59
C GLY A 93 6.47 16.03 9.62
N GLY A 94 7.18 17.15 9.37
CA GLY A 94 7.23 18.28 10.31
C GLY A 94 7.75 17.86 11.70
N ALA A 95 7.05 18.30 12.76
CA ALA A 95 7.36 17.97 14.16
C ALA A 95 6.79 16.62 14.64
N GLY A 96 6.20 15.80 13.76
CA GLY A 96 5.55 14.54 14.14
C GLY A 96 5.35 13.59 12.95
N TYR A 97 4.16 12.97 12.90
CA TYR A 97 3.76 12.04 11.85
C TYR A 97 2.46 12.46 11.21
N ALA A 98 2.36 12.29 9.89
CA ALA A 98 1.08 12.22 9.21
C ALA A 98 0.58 10.77 9.29
N VAL A 99 -0.63 10.58 9.82
CA VAL A 99 -1.31 9.28 9.86
C VAL A 99 -2.39 9.25 8.78
N THR A 100 -2.41 8.19 7.99
CA THR A 100 -3.43 7.94 6.98
C THR A 100 -4.01 6.54 7.19
N TYR A 101 -5.33 6.48 7.33
CA TYR A 101 -6.09 5.25 7.22
C TYR A 101 -6.70 5.16 5.84
N THR A 102 -6.50 4.02 5.18
CA THR A 102 -7.25 3.60 4.00
C THR A 102 -8.13 2.44 4.40
N ILE A 103 -9.44 2.65 4.38
CA ILE A 103 -10.46 1.68 4.79
C ILE A 103 -11.19 1.22 3.54
N THR A 104 -11.03 -0.06 3.20
CA THR A 104 -11.75 -0.70 2.09
C THR A 104 -12.87 -1.54 2.64
N ILE A 105 -14.09 -1.31 2.14
CA ILE A 105 -15.31 -1.99 2.54
C ILE A 105 -15.89 -2.69 1.32
N THR A 106 -16.06 -4.01 1.37
CA THR A 106 -16.59 -4.81 0.26
C THR A 106 -18.10 -5.05 0.34
N GLN A 107 -18.69 -4.88 1.52
CA GLN A 107 -20.13 -5.02 1.77
C GLN A 107 -20.58 -3.93 2.76
N ALA A 108 -21.79 -3.41 2.59
CA ALA A 108 -22.31 -2.37 3.47
C ALA A 108 -22.31 -2.82 4.94
N VAL A 109 -21.84 -1.96 5.83
CA VAL A 109 -21.79 -2.21 7.29
C VAL A 109 -22.49 -1.08 8.03
N ARG A 110 -23.00 -1.35 9.23
CA ARG A 110 -23.65 -0.34 10.07
C ARG A 110 -22.79 -0.01 11.30
N ASN A 111 -22.81 1.27 11.69
CA ASN A 111 -22.15 1.79 12.89
C ASN A 111 -20.67 1.41 12.97
N LEU A 112 -19.95 1.54 11.85
CA LEU A 112 -18.52 1.22 11.81
C LEU A 112 -17.76 2.13 12.79
N SER A 113 -17.01 1.49 13.68
CA SER A 113 -16.11 2.14 14.61
C SER A 113 -14.71 1.53 14.52
N ILE A 114 -13.71 2.40 14.54
CA ILE A 114 -12.30 2.03 14.53
C ILE A 114 -11.66 2.68 15.75
N THR A 115 -11.15 1.87 16.66
CA THR A 115 -10.47 2.34 17.87
C THR A 115 -8.97 2.15 17.69
N ASP A 116 -8.21 3.23 17.76
CA ASP A 116 -6.75 3.18 17.70
C ASP A 116 -6.16 3.86 18.94
N PRO A 117 -5.59 3.10 19.89
CA PRO A 117 -4.90 3.66 21.04
C PRO A 117 -3.82 4.63 20.59
N LEU A 118 -3.68 5.76 21.27
CA LEU A 118 -2.51 6.61 21.07
C LEU A 118 -1.30 5.99 21.76
N PRO A 119 -0.10 6.04 21.14
CA PRO A 119 1.13 5.73 21.85
C PRO A 119 1.27 6.56 23.12
N ALA A 120 2.00 6.05 24.12
CA ALA A 120 2.18 6.76 25.39
C ALA A 120 2.76 8.17 25.18
N GLY A 121 2.11 9.18 25.79
CA GLY A 121 2.52 10.58 25.68
C GLY A 121 2.27 11.22 24.31
N ALA A 122 1.63 10.52 23.37
CA ALA A 122 1.29 11.08 22.07
C ALA A 122 0.01 11.93 22.13
N THR A 123 -0.05 12.94 21.28
CA THR A 123 -1.26 13.75 21.06
C THR A 123 -1.69 13.68 19.61
N ARG A 124 -3.01 13.71 19.39
CA ARG A 124 -3.63 13.68 18.06
C ARG A 124 -4.06 15.09 17.66
N GLY A 125 -3.76 15.48 16.43
CA GLY A 125 -4.34 16.66 15.79
C GLY A 125 -5.78 16.42 15.32
N PRO A 126 -6.38 17.41 14.63
CA PRO A 126 -7.71 17.27 14.04
C PRO A 126 -7.81 16.09 13.07
N VAL A 127 -8.97 15.44 13.05
CA VAL A 127 -9.27 14.30 12.18
C VAL A 127 -10.14 14.75 11.01
N THR A 128 -9.78 14.31 9.80
CA THR A 128 -10.58 14.47 8.58
C THR A 128 -11.03 13.11 8.07
N GLY A 129 -12.28 12.98 7.62
CA GLY A 129 -12.82 11.77 6.99
C GLY A 129 -13.63 10.86 7.92
N ALA A 130 -13.69 11.16 9.21
CA ALA A 130 -14.53 10.47 10.19
C ALA A 130 -14.87 11.42 11.36
N THR A 131 -15.91 11.10 12.13
CA THR A 131 -16.16 11.76 13.42
C THR A 131 -15.25 11.14 14.48
N LEU A 132 -14.57 11.96 15.28
CA LEU A 132 -13.75 11.48 16.39
C LEU A 132 -14.51 11.60 17.71
N GLU A 133 -14.61 10.51 18.46
CA GLU A 133 -15.09 10.50 19.85
C GLU A 133 -14.06 9.79 20.73
N GLY A 134 -13.35 10.55 21.57
CA GLY A 134 -12.21 10.03 22.33
C GLY A 134 -11.10 9.50 21.41
N ASN A 135 -10.87 8.18 21.43
CA ASN A 135 -9.91 7.48 20.56
C ASN A 135 -10.58 6.65 19.46
N THR A 136 -11.88 6.85 19.25
CA THR A 136 -12.68 6.07 18.31
C THR A 136 -13.09 6.93 17.12
N LEU A 137 -12.71 6.50 15.93
CA LEU A 137 -13.19 7.02 14.66
C LEU A 137 -14.56 6.39 14.36
N ARG A 138 -15.56 7.21 14.10
CA ARG A 138 -16.93 6.77 13.86
C ARG A 138 -17.42 7.14 12.47
N PHE A 139 -18.12 6.17 11.89
CA PHE A 139 -18.91 6.29 10.68
C PHE A 139 -20.36 5.93 11.04
N PRO A 140 -21.16 6.92 11.50
CA PRO A 140 -22.51 6.65 11.99
C PRO A 140 -23.43 6.17 10.87
N GLY A 141 -24.38 5.31 11.20
CA GLY A 141 -25.34 4.80 10.23
C GLY A 141 -24.74 3.74 9.30
N ILE A 142 -25.14 3.74 8.04
CA ILE A 142 -24.67 2.74 7.06
C ILE A 142 -23.46 3.29 6.30
N THR A 143 -22.34 2.57 6.36
CA THR A 143 -21.18 2.80 5.50
C THR A 143 -21.26 1.85 4.30
N GLN A 144 -21.31 2.41 3.10
CA GLN A 144 -21.46 1.65 1.86
C GLN A 144 -20.14 0.97 1.44
N PRO A 145 -20.18 0.01 0.49
CA PRO A 145 -18.97 -0.50 -0.13
C PRO A 145 -18.18 0.62 -0.80
N GLY A 146 -16.86 0.60 -0.66
CA GLY A 146 -15.99 1.64 -1.19
C GLY A 146 -14.66 1.74 -0.47
N THR A 147 -13.89 2.77 -0.83
CA THR A 147 -12.65 3.13 -0.13
C THR A 147 -12.81 4.49 0.54
N TYR A 148 -12.48 4.54 1.83
CA TYR A 148 -12.57 5.72 2.67
C TYR A 148 -11.19 6.08 3.20
N THR A 149 -10.93 7.38 3.33
CA THR A 149 -9.65 7.89 3.83
C THR A 149 -9.87 8.73 5.07
N VAL A 150 -9.15 8.40 6.15
CA VAL A 150 -9.09 9.22 7.35
C VAL A 150 -7.66 9.70 7.56
N THR A 151 -7.49 10.98 7.88
CA THR A 151 -6.16 11.57 8.11
C THR A 151 -6.12 12.42 9.36
N PHE A 152 -4.97 12.43 10.02
CA PHE A 152 -4.65 13.33 11.13
C PHE A 152 -3.13 13.41 11.37
N ALA A 153 -2.71 14.42 12.12
CA ALA A 153 -1.34 14.52 12.63
C ALA A 153 -1.20 13.80 13.98
N LEU A 154 -0.10 13.10 14.18
CA LEU A 154 0.28 12.47 15.46
C LEU A 154 1.58 13.11 15.94
N PHE A 155 1.56 13.68 17.14
CA PHE A 155 2.72 14.29 17.77
C PHE A 155 3.20 13.40 18.91
N THR A 156 4.43 12.91 18.83
CA THR A 156 5.03 12.05 19.85
C THR A 156 6.55 12.15 19.77
N PRO A 157 7.28 12.07 20.90
CA PRO A 157 8.74 11.96 20.88
C PRO A 157 9.24 10.57 20.49
N LEU A 158 8.34 9.59 20.35
CA LEU A 158 8.71 8.21 20.06
C LEU A 158 9.26 8.06 18.62
N PRO A 159 10.24 7.16 18.43
CA PRO A 159 10.66 6.79 17.09
C PRO A 159 9.54 6.04 16.35
N PRO A 160 9.57 5.96 15.01
CA PRO A 160 8.43 5.48 14.21
C PRO A 160 8.01 4.04 14.50
N ASP A 161 8.94 3.19 14.91
CA ASP A 161 8.73 1.80 15.32
C ASP A 161 7.95 1.66 16.64
N LEU A 162 7.94 2.69 17.49
CA LEU A 162 7.17 2.75 18.73
C LEU A 162 5.95 3.67 18.63
N ALA A 163 5.85 4.47 17.56
CA ALA A 163 4.71 5.33 17.28
C ALA A 163 3.54 4.60 16.58
N LEU A 164 3.77 3.36 16.11
CA LEU A 164 2.74 2.55 15.47
C LEU A 164 1.98 1.72 16.52
N THR A 165 0.67 1.89 16.53
CA THR A 165 -0.29 1.10 17.31
C THR A 165 -1.25 0.37 16.37
N ASP A 166 -1.76 -0.76 16.82
CA ASP A 166 -2.72 -1.55 16.05
C ASP A 166 -4.17 -1.12 16.34
N PRO A 167 -4.95 -0.81 15.30
CA PRO A 167 -6.34 -0.43 15.44
C PRO A 167 -7.26 -1.65 15.54
N ASP A 168 -8.31 -1.53 16.33
CA ASP A 168 -9.42 -2.47 16.37
C ASP A 168 -10.59 -1.98 15.51
N ILE A 169 -11.28 -2.92 14.87
CA ILE A 169 -12.44 -2.66 13.99
C ILE A 169 -13.69 -3.30 14.60
N LEU A 170 -14.79 -2.55 14.70
CA LEU A 170 -16.11 -3.06 15.09
C LEU A 170 -17.18 -2.51 14.14
N PHE A 171 -18.21 -3.32 13.87
CA PHE A 171 -19.36 -2.94 13.06
C PHE A 171 -20.50 -3.94 13.26
N GLU A 172 -21.70 -3.53 12.89
CA GLU A 172 -22.88 -4.39 12.75
C GLU A 172 -23.01 -4.84 11.29
N GLN A 173 -23.21 -6.14 11.06
CA GLN A 173 -23.47 -6.68 9.73
C GLN A 173 -24.88 -6.32 9.26
N ILE A 174 -25.01 -5.95 7.98
CA ILE A 174 -26.31 -5.79 7.34
C ILE A 174 -26.63 -7.11 6.65
N PHE A 175 -27.51 -7.91 7.24
CA PHE A 175 -28.03 -9.11 6.60
C PHE A 175 -29.13 -8.72 5.62
N THR A 176 -28.94 -9.01 4.34
CA THR A 176 -30.05 -9.00 3.37
C THR A 176 -30.69 -10.39 3.40
N LEU A 177 -31.91 -10.48 3.92
CA LEU A 177 -32.72 -11.69 3.80
C LEU A 177 -33.04 -11.88 2.30
N ILE A 178 -32.47 -12.90 1.69
CA ILE A 178 -32.86 -13.31 0.34
C ILE A 178 -34.24 -14.00 0.50
N PRO A 179 -35.33 -13.48 -0.12
CA PRO A 179 -36.59 -14.20 -0.11
C PRO A 179 -36.37 -15.55 -0.80
N GLN A 180 -36.65 -16.64 -0.07
CA GLN A 180 -36.69 -17.99 -0.64
C GLN A 180 -37.71 -17.95 -1.78
N SER A 181 -37.29 -18.30 -3.00
CA SER A 181 -38.25 -18.52 -4.08
C SER A 181 -39.27 -19.56 -3.59
N PRO A 182 -40.58 -19.31 -3.72
CA PRO A 182 -41.57 -20.29 -3.31
C PRO A 182 -41.28 -21.58 -4.07
N SER A 183 -41.05 -22.66 -3.32
CA SER A 183 -40.90 -24.00 -3.86
C SER A 183 -42.05 -24.25 -4.83
N GLY A 184 -41.75 -24.42 -6.11
CA GLY A 184 -42.75 -24.75 -7.11
C GLY A 184 -43.47 -26.03 -6.71
N SER A 185 -44.67 -25.90 -6.16
CA SER A 185 -45.65 -26.97 -6.12
C SER A 185 -46.04 -27.26 -7.56
N SER A 186 -45.44 -28.29 -8.15
CA SER A 186 -45.83 -28.83 -9.45
C SER A 186 -47.28 -29.33 -9.37
N PRO A 187 -48.22 -28.85 -10.21
CA PRO A 187 -49.56 -29.38 -10.25
C PRO A 187 -49.66 -30.53 -11.26
N GLY A 188 -50.24 -31.65 -10.85
CA GLY A 188 -51.00 -32.54 -11.74
C GLY A 188 -50.25 -33.72 -12.38
N GLY A 189 -50.01 -34.78 -11.61
CA GLY A 189 -49.86 -36.14 -12.12
C GLY A 189 -51.15 -36.92 -11.87
N ASN A 190 -52.03 -37.01 -12.87
CA ASN A 190 -53.26 -37.79 -12.81
C ASN A 190 -52.91 -39.28 -12.86
N HIS A 191 -53.05 -39.99 -11.73
CA HIS A 191 -53.03 -41.45 -11.69
C HIS A 191 -54.46 -41.98 -11.87
N SER A 192 -54.74 -42.57 -13.02
CA SER A 192 -55.92 -43.45 -13.19
C SER A 192 -55.56 -44.88 -12.77
N PRO A 193 -56.44 -45.62 -12.08
CA PRO A 193 -56.23 -47.03 -11.75
C PRO A 193 -56.66 -47.95 -12.90
N PRO A 194 -56.08 -49.16 -13.03
CA PRO A 194 -56.57 -50.14 -13.99
C PRO A 194 -57.82 -50.83 -13.46
N THR A 195 -58.92 -50.75 -14.20
CA THR A 195 -60.11 -51.59 -14.00
C THR A 195 -59.97 -52.87 -14.82
N ASN A 196 -59.90 -53.99 -14.11
CA ASN A 196 -60.00 -55.33 -14.66
C ASN A 196 -61.48 -55.64 -14.96
N ARG A 197 -61.82 -55.98 -16.21
CA ARG A 197 -63.13 -56.58 -16.55
C ARG A 197 -63.04 -57.48 -17.78
N THR A 198 -62.99 -58.77 -17.47
CA THR A 198 -63.82 -59.88 -18.00
C THR A 198 -64.29 -59.81 -19.45
N ALA A 199 -63.90 -60.85 -20.19
CA ALA A 199 -64.38 -61.27 -21.53
C ALA A 199 -65.91 -61.39 -21.62
N PRO A 200 -66.46 -61.44 -22.85
CA PRO A 200 -66.79 -62.77 -23.37
C PRO A 200 -66.53 -63.02 -24.87
N SER A 201 -66.46 -64.32 -25.13
CA SER A 201 -66.62 -65.12 -26.36
C SER A 201 -67.28 -64.52 -27.61
N GLY A 202 -66.71 -64.93 -28.75
CA GLY A 202 -67.33 -65.04 -30.08
C GLY A 202 -66.21 -65.38 -31.07
N GLU A 203 -65.92 -66.66 -31.33
CA GLU A 203 -66.50 -67.51 -32.38
C GLU A 203 -66.20 -67.01 -33.81
N ASP A 204 -65.71 -67.97 -34.60
CA ASP A 204 -65.55 -68.03 -36.06
C ASP A 204 -64.37 -67.28 -36.71
N ASP A 205 -63.65 -67.82 -37.69
CA ASP A 205 -63.55 -69.15 -38.30
C ASP A 205 -62.36 -69.06 -39.29
N ILE A 206 -61.77 -70.21 -39.64
CA ILE A 206 -60.97 -70.55 -40.85
C ILE A 206 -59.97 -69.56 -41.47
N SER A 207 -58.71 -69.99 -41.62
CA SER A 207 -58.17 -70.54 -42.89
C SER A 207 -56.62 -70.59 -42.87
N ASP A 208 -56.07 -71.80 -42.99
CA ASP A 208 -55.01 -72.24 -43.93
C ASP A 208 -53.79 -71.34 -44.20
N GLU A 209 -52.59 -71.86 -43.88
CA GLU A 209 -51.63 -72.47 -44.83
C GLU A 209 -50.65 -71.39 -45.35
N VAL A 210 -49.33 -71.48 -45.21
CA VAL A 210 -48.45 -72.36 -45.99
C VAL A 210 -47.06 -72.38 -45.34
N ILE A 211 -46.53 -73.59 -45.28
CA ILE A 211 -45.16 -73.99 -44.95
C ILE A 211 -44.20 -73.58 -46.07
N ARG A 212 -43.04 -73.01 -45.74
CA ARG A 212 -41.69 -73.58 -45.97
C ARG A 212 -40.60 -72.64 -45.50
#